data_AF-A0A1M5MHC5-F1
#
_entry.id   AF-A0A1M5MHC5-F1
#
_cell.length_a   1.000
_cell.length_b   1.000
_cell.length_c   1.000
_cell.angle_alpha   90.00
_cell.angle_beta   90.00
_cell.angle_gamma   90.00
#
_symmetry.space_group_name_H-M   'P 1'
#
loop_
_entity.id
_entity.type
_entity.pdbx_description
1 polymer ?
#
loop_
_entity_poly.entity_id
_entity_poly.type
_entity_poly.pdbx_seq_one_letter_code
_entity_poly.pdbx_strand_id
1 'polypeptide(L)'
;MNENLIDFLKSKNYDGETYKGFVIRSDNDFEFLLISMARGDSEYFILITSTNHKIIDYKEIGAIGDENPVTFKINQDFSIEKYHGNNENLAAFEKYQIDNNGNIRKK
;
A
#
# COMPACT_ATOMS: atom_id res chain seq x y z
N MET A 1 20.92 -0.35 -11.11
CA MET A 1 20.41 -1.73 -11.08
C MET A 1 18.92 -1.64 -11.35
N ASN A 2 18.38 -2.48 -12.26
CA ASN A 2 16.93 -2.66 -12.38
C ASN A 2 16.51 -3.60 -11.25
N GLU A 3 16.22 -3.05 -10.08
CA GLU A 3 15.62 -3.82 -9.00
C GLU A 3 14.19 -4.15 -9.40
N ASN A 4 13.85 -5.44 -9.43
CA ASN A 4 12.47 -5.84 -9.63
C ASN A 4 11.65 -5.44 -8.37
N LEU A 5 10.32 -5.43 -8.50
CA LEU A 5 9.43 -5.02 -7.41
C LEU A 5 9.67 -5.80 -6.10
N ILE A 6 9.98 -7.10 -6.19
CA ILE A 6 10.23 -7.95 -5.01
C ILE A 6 11.53 -7.53 -4.32
N ASP A 7 12.60 -7.28 -5.07
CA ASP A 7 13.88 -6.81 -4.52
C ASP A 7 13.72 -5.46 -3.83
N PHE A 8 12.95 -4.55 -4.43
CA PHE A 8 12.59 -3.29 -3.80
C PHE A 8 11.87 -3.50 -2.47
N LEU A 9 10.84 -4.36 -2.42
CA LEU A 9 10.10 -4.64 -1.20
C LEU A 9 11.00 -5.23 -0.10
N LYS A 10 11.88 -6.16 -0.44
CA LYS A 10 12.89 -6.72 0.47
C LYS A 10 13.81 -5.63 1.03
N SER A 11 14.27 -4.71 0.19
CA SER A 11 15.10 -3.57 0.61
C SER A 11 14.40 -2.66 1.63
N LYS A 12 13.06 -2.69 1.68
CA LYS A 12 12.21 -1.94 2.62
C LYS A 12 11.74 -2.76 3.81
N ASN A 13 12.36 -3.92 4.07
CA ASN A 13 12.00 -4.88 5.12
C ASN A 13 10.65 -5.60 4.90
N TYR A 14 10.13 -5.60 3.68
CA TYR A 14 8.94 -6.39 3.28
C TYR A 14 9.34 -7.71 2.59
N ASP A 15 10.29 -8.43 3.16
CA ASP A 15 10.63 -9.81 2.79
C ASP A 15 9.55 -10.81 3.25
N GLY A 16 8.56 -11.07 2.40
CA GLY A 16 7.51 -12.06 2.60
C GLY A 16 7.74 -13.39 1.89
N GLU A 17 6.94 -14.37 2.29
CA GLU A 17 6.86 -15.69 1.69
C GLU A 17 6.15 -15.66 0.33
N THR A 18 5.10 -14.84 0.22
CA THR A 18 4.35 -14.65 -1.02
C THR A 18 3.98 -13.18 -1.23
N TYR A 19 3.81 -12.82 -2.51
CA TYR A 19 3.42 -11.48 -2.94
C TYR A 19 2.29 -11.58 -3.96
N LYS A 20 1.26 -10.74 -3.81
CA LYS A 20 0.15 -10.59 -4.76
C LYS A 20 0.02 -9.12 -5.11
N GLY A 21 -0.09 -8.79 -6.40
CA GLY A 21 -0.20 -7.41 -6.85
C GLY A 21 -1.49 -7.16 -7.62
N PHE A 22 -2.12 -6.01 -7.37
CA PHE A 22 -3.26 -5.50 -8.12
C PHE A 22 -2.96 -4.09 -8.62
N VAL A 23 -3.26 -3.84 -9.90
CA VAL A 23 -3.27 -2.48 -10.44
C VAL A 23 -4.59 -1.84 -10.05
N ILE A 24 -4.56 -0.81 -9.21
CA ILE A 24 -5.77 -0.08 -8.78
C ILE A 24 -6.05 1.14 -9.67
N ARG A 25 -5.02 1.68 -10.33
CA ARG A 25 -5.14 2.69 -11.39
C ARG A 25 -3.87 2.68 -12.22
N SER A 26 -4.01 2.91 -13.52
CA SER A 26 -2.91 3.15 -14.45
C SER A 26 -3.37 4.24 -15.40
N ASP A 27 -2.62 5.33 -15.46
CA ASP A 27 -2.79 6.39 -16.44
C ASP A 27 -1.46 6.68 -17.14
N ASN A 28 -1.43 7.73 -17.98
CA ASN A 28 -0.25 8.04 -18.78
C ASN A 28 0.98 8.41 -17.94
N ASP A 29 0.77 8.87 -16.70
CA ASP A 29 1.83 9.41 -15.85
C ASP A 29 2.20 8.43 -14.75
N PHE A 30 1.22 7.71 -14.18
CA PHE A 30 1.41 6.88 -13.00
C PHE A 30 0.71 5.52 -13.06
N GLU A 31 1.36 4.53 -12.44
CA GLU A 31 0.75 3.26 -12.05
C GLU A 31 0.66 3.18 -10.53
N PHE A 32 -0.51 2.77 -10.05
CA PHE A 32 -0.81 2.59 -8.64
C PHE A 32 -1.04 1.10 -8.39
N LEU A 33 -0.17 0.51 -7.57
CA LEU A 33 -0.17 -0.92 -7.27
C LEU A 33 -0.51 -1.13 -5.80
N LEU A 34 -1.48 -2.00 -5.53
CA LEU A 34 -1.71 -2.56 -4.21
C LEU A 34 -1.03 -3.92 -4.13
N ILE A 35 -0.02 -4.03 -3.27
CA ILE A 35 0.69 -5.27 -3.02
C ILE A 35 0.23 -5.85 -1.68
N SER A 36 -0.26 -7.07 -1.69
CA SER A 36 -0.38 -7.92 -0.51
C SER A 36 0.90 -8.75 -0.38
N MET A 37 1.47 -8.79 0.82
CA MET A 37 2.64 -9.59 1.15
C MET A 37 2.33 -10.42 2.40
N ALA A 38 2.49 -11.74 2.31
CA ALA A 38 2.29 -12.65 3.45
C ALA A 38 3.63 -12.98 4.12
N ARG A 39 3.68 -12.94 5.45
CA ARG A 39 4.83 -13.35 6.27
C ARG A 39 4.32 -13.96 7.58
N GLY A 40 4.59 -15.24 7.80
CA GLY A 40 3.99 -15.97 8.92
C GLY A 40 2.47 -15.93 8.86
N ASP A 41 1.83 -15.67 9.99
CA ASP A 41 0.36 -15.57 10.09
C ASP A 41 -0.19 -14.18 9.72
N SER A 42 0.66 -13.27 9.23
CA SER A 42 0.30 -11.88 8.92
C SER A 42 0.33 -11.57 7.42
N GLU A 43 -0.55 -10.65 7.01
CA GLU A 43 -0.60 -10.10 5.66
C GLU A 43 -0.48 -8.57 5.72
N TYR A 44 0.46 -8.03 4.95
CA TYR A 44 0.77 -6.60 4.87
C TYR A 44 0.32 -6.06 3.52
N PHE A 45 -0.23 -4.85 3.52
CA PHE A 45 -0.74 -4.17 2.34
C PHE A 45 0.07 -2.91 2.07
N ILE A 46 0.80 -2.92 0.95
CA ILE A 46 1.70 -1.86 0.52
C ILE A 46 1.12 -1.23 -0.74
N LEU A 47 0.80 0.06 -0.66
CA LEU A 47 0.49 0.89 -1.82
C LEU A 47 1.80 1.38 -2.43
N ILE A 48 1.95 1.24 -3.74
CA ILE A 48 3.11 1.69 -4.49
C ILE A 48 2.64 2.61 -5.61
N THR A 49 3.38 3.69 -5.82
CA THR A 49 3.24 4.53 -6.99
C THR A 49 4.46 4.37 -7.86
N SER A 50 4.25 4.27 -9.17
CA SER A 50 5.30 4.08 -10.16
C SER A 50 5.09 5.04 -11.34
N THR A 51 6.16 5.46 -11.98
CA THR A 51 6.14 6.17 -13.27
C THR A 51 7.25 5.62 -14.15
N ASN A 52 6.99 5.43 -15.45
CA ASN A 52 7.97 4.90 -16.39
C ASN A 52 8.66 3.61 -15.89
N HIS A 53 7.89 2.69 -15.29
CA HIS A 53 8.37 1.44 -14.69
C HIS A 53 9.37 1.63 -13.52
N LYS A 54 9.37 2.79 -12.87
CA LYS A 54 10.18 3.09 -11.69
C LYS A 54 9.27 3.43 -10.52
N ILE A 55 9.54 2.82 -9.36
CA ILE A 55 8.85 3.14 -8.12
C ILE A 55 9.28 4.54 -7.67
N ILE A 56 8.30 5.40 -7.36
CA ILE A 56 8.53 6.77 -6.89
C ILE A 56 8.16 6.95 -5.43
N ASP A 57 7.13 6.25 -4.94
CA ASP A 57 6.74 6.27 -3.54
C ASP A 57 6.07 4.94 -3.14
N TYR A 58 6.04 4.68 -1.83
CA TYR A 58 5.37 3.51 -1.27
C TYR A 58 4.89 3.79 0.15
N LYS A 59 3.82 3.09 0.54
CA LYS A 59 3.29 3.18 1.90
C LYS A 59 2.59 1.90 2.32
N GLU A 60 2.91 1.43 3.53
CA GLU A 60 2.08 0.42 4.19
C GLU A 60 0.77 1.04 4.67
N ILE A 61 -0.31 0.55 4.10
CA ILE A 61 -1.67 1.02 4.36
C ILE A 61 -2.46 0.02 5.22
N GLY A 62 -2.01 -1.22 5.36
CA GLY A 62 -2.65 -2.20 6.23
C GLY A 62 -1.72 -3.33 6.67
N ALA A 63 -2.10 -3.96 7.77
CA ALA A 63 -1.46 -5.15 8.33
C ALA A 63 -2.53 -5.94 9.09
N ILE A 64 -2.76 -7.21 8.74
CA ILE A 64 -3.75 -8.07 9.41
C ILE A 64 -3.09 -9.38 9.84
N GLY A 65 -3.74 -10.12 10.74
CA GLY A 65 -3.24 -11.40 11.27
C GLY A 65 -2.55 -11.31 12.62
N ASP A 66 -2.46 -10.10 13.21
CA ASP A 66 -2.02 -9.88 14.58
C ASP A 66 -3.19 -9.48 15.51
N GLU A 67 -2.89 -9.22 16.78
CA GLU A 67 -3.88 -8.79 17.78
C GLU A 67 -4.41 -7.37 17.53
N ASN A 68 -3.74 -6.56 16.69
CA ASN A 68 -4.04 -5.15 16.46
C ASN A 68 -4.14 -4.84 14.96
N PRO A 69 -5.09 -5.46 14.23
CA PRO A 69 -5.16 -5.36 12.79
C PRO A 69 -5.37 -3.91 12.35
N VAL A 70 -4.61 -3.49 11.34
CA VAL A 70 -4.78 -2.23 10.64
C VAL A 70 -5.44 -2.52 9.30
N THR A 71 -6.71 -2.15 9.18
CA THR A 71 -7.44 -2.23 7.91
C THR A 71 -7.45 -0.87 7.21
N PHE A 72 -7.88 -0.86 5.96
CA PHE A 72 -7.89 0.35 5.15
C PHE A 72 -9.06 0.39 4.17
N LYS A 73 -9.37 1.59 3.74
CA LYS A 73 -10.29 1.88 2.64
C LYS A 73 -9.59 2.79 1.65
N ILE A 74 -9.63 2.42 0.37
CA ILE A 74 -9.23 3.29 -0.74
C ILE A 74 -10.52 3.86 -1.33
N ASN A 75 -10.70 5.17 -1.22
CA ASN A 75 -11.88 5.86 -1.75
C ASN A 75 -11.73 6.14 -3.26
N GLN A 76 -12.83 6.57 -3.90
CA GLN A 76 -12.86 6.87 -5.34
C GLN A 76 -11.92 8.02 -5.74
N ASP A 77 -11.66 8.96 -4.83
CA ASP A 77 -10.70 10.04 -5.00
C ASP A 77 -9.24 9.63 -4.69
N PHE A 78 -9.00 8.32 -4.53
CA PHE A 78 -7.73 7.73 -4.11
C PHE A 78 -7.22 8.22 -2.75
N SER A 79 -8.08 8.82 -1.92
CA SER A 79 -7.77 8.99 -0.51
C SER A 79 -7.76 7.62 0.19
N ILE A 80 -6.79 7.41 1.07
CA ILE A 80 -6.65 6.18 1.84
C ILE A 80 -6.96 6.50 3.29
N GLU A 81 -7.87 5.75 3.90
CA GLU A 81 -8.17 5.84 5.32
C GLU A 81 -7.74 4.53 6.00
N LYS A 82 -7.09 4.63 7.16
CA LYS A 82 -6.67 3.49 7.98
C LYS A 82 -7.49 3.41 9.26
N TYR A 83 -7.80 2.19 9.69
CA TYR A 83 -8.62 1.90 10.86
C TYR A 83 -8.00 0.78 11.70
N HIS A 84 -8.28 0.79 13.01
CA HIS A 84 -7.94 -0.33 13.90
C HIS A 84 -9.10 -1.35 13.88
N GLY A 85 -8.90 -2.49 13.22
CA GLY A 85 -9.93 -3.51 13.00
C GLY A 85 -10.89 -3.21 11.86
N ASN A 86 -12.00 -3.95 11.79
CA ASN A 86 -13.00 -3.91 10.71
C ASN A 86 -14.44 -3.68 11.21
N ASN A 87 -14.60 -3.16 12.43
CA ASN A 87 -15.91 -2.93 13.04
C ASN A 87 -16.69 -1.80 12.34
N GLU A 88 -18.01 -1.84 12.47
CA GLU A 88 -18.87 -0.75 12.03
C GLU A 88 -18.60 0.53 12.84
N ASN A 89 -18.62 1.69 12.18
CA ASN A 89 -18.40 3.03 12.77
C ASN A 89 -16.99 3.34 13.29
N LEU A 90 -15.95 2.69 12.77
CA LEU A 90 -14.57 3.07 13.08
C LEU A 90 -14.23 4.47 12.53
N ALA A 91 -13.64 5.30 13.38
CA ALA A 91 -13.02 6.54 12.96
C ALA A 91 -11.64 6.24 12.36
N ALA A 92 -11.35 6.81 11.19
CA ALA A 92 -10.03 6.69 10.59
C ALA A 92 -8.99 7.36 11.50
N PHE A 93 -7.97 6.62 11.92
CA PHE A 93 -6.88 7.16 12.75
C PHE A 93 -5.79 7.82 11.90
N GLU A 94 -5.71 7.47 10.62
CA GLU A 94 -4.75 8.03 9.69
C GLU A 94 -5.33 8.11 8.28
N LYS A 95 -5.00 9.20 7.57
CA LYS A 95 -5.46 9.46 6.22
C LYS A 95 -4.30 9.84 5.31
N TYR A 96 -4.36 9.37 4.08
CA TYR A 96 -3.39 9.70 3.04
C TYR A 96 -4.10 10.17 1.77
N GLN A 97 -3.40 10.97 0.98
CA GLN A 97 -3.79 11.38 -0.36
C GLN A 97 -2.58 11.25 -1.27
N ILE A 98 -2.81 10.78 -2.48
CA ILE A 98 -1.81 10.82 -3.55
C ILE A 98 -1.82 12.23 -4.15
N ASP A 99 -0.67 12.91 -4.13
CA ASP A 99 -0.50 14.22 -4.76
C ASP A 99 -0.34 14.13 -6.28
N ASN A 100 -0.37 15.27 -6.97
CA ASN A 100 -0.27 15.33 -8.43
C ASN A 100 1.08 14.82 -8.98
N ASN A 101 2.07 14.60 -8.12
CA ASN A 101 3.38 14.06 -8.47
C ASN A 101 3.48 12.57 -8.11
N GLY A 102 2.37 11.93 -7.73
CA GLY A 102 2.32 10.52 -7.37
C GLY A 102 2.90 10.20 -5.99
N ASN A 103 3.16 11.19 -5.12
CA ASN A 103 3.62 10.91 -3.76
C ASN A 103 2.44 10.68 -2.83
N ILE A 104 2.60 9.78 -1.87
CA ILE A 104 1.61 9.44 -0.85
C ILE A 104 1.85 10.34 0.35
N ARG A 105 0.98 11.33 0.56
CA ARG A 105 1.10 12.34 1.62
C ARG A 105 0.08 12.08 2.72
N LYS A 106 0.51 12.23 3.98
CA LYS A 106 -0.40 12.24 5.13
C LYS A 106 -1.26 13.51 5.07
N LYS A 107 -2.56 13.34 5.31
CA LYS A 107 -3.54 14.44 5.35
C LYS A 107 -3.76 14.92 6.78
#